data_AF-A0A7X5SBH6-F1
#
_entry.id   AF-A0A7X5SBH6-F1
#
_cell.length_a   1.000
_cell.length_b   1.000
_cell.length_c   1.000
_cell.angle_alpha   90.00
_cell.angle_beta   90.00
_cell.angle_gamma   90.00
#
_symmetry.space_group_name_H-M   'P 1'
#
loop_
_entity.id
_entity.type
_entity.pdbx_description
1 polymer ?
#
loop_
_entity_poly.entity_id
_entity_poly.type
_entity_poly.pdbx_seq_one_letter_code
_entity_poly.pdbx_strand_id
1 'polypeptide(L)'
;MNVVARWFHQLASPPIFDRFTARWAPWCYALAAVLLGVGIWQALFAVPADYQQGDSFRILYIHVPSAWMSLFVFGLMAVYAAIALIWRIKICEILAMACAPIGAAFTVITLLTGSIWGKPMWGAWWDWDPRLTTELILLFLYLGVIGLYQAIDDRRQA
;
A
#
# COMPACT_ATOMS: atom_id res chain seq x y z
N MET A 1 34.99 10.40 -2.03
CA MET A 1 33.67 9.74 -1.96
C MET A 1 33.12 9.59 -3.36
N ASN A 2 32.75 8.37 -3.75
CA ASN A 2 32.14 8.08 -5.05
C ASN A 2 30.80 8.81 -5.17
N VAL A 3 30.40 9.25 -6.38
CA VAL A 3 29.20 10.10 -6.59
C VAL A 3 27.95 9.44 -6.01
N VAL A 4 27.84 8.12 -6.18
CA VAL A 4 26.75 7.29 -5.63
C VAL A 4 26.71 7.34 -4.10
N ALA A 5 27.85 7.19 -3.43
CA ALA A 5 27.91 7.23 -1.96
C ALA A 5 27.53 8.62 -1.42
N ARG A 6 27.99 9.70 -2.08
CA ARG A 6 27.62 11.07 -1.70
C ARG A 6 26.11 11.31 -1.87
N TRP A 7 25.51 10.79 -2.93
CA TRP A 7 24.08 10.88 -3.20
C TRP A 7 23.23 10.18 -2.12
N PHE A 8 23.61 8.94 -1.75
CA PHE A 8 22.96 8.22 -0.65
C PHE A 8 23.04 8.96 0.69
N HIS A 9 24.22 9.51 1.03
CA HIS A 9 24.38 10.28 2.26
C HIS A 9 23.57 11.59 2.27
N GLN A 10 23.42 12.25 1.12
CA GLN A 10 22.63 13.47 1.01
C GLN A 10 21.13 13.20 1.16
N LEU A 11 20.62 12.12 0.55
CA LEU A 11 19.20 11.74 0.67
C LEU A 11 18.85 11.14 2.04
N ALA A 12 19.82 10.69 2.81
CA ALA A 12 19.60 10.34 4.21
C ALA A 12 19.31 11.58 5.09
N SER A 13 19.56 12.80 4.60
CA SER A 13 19.22 14.04 5.32
C SER A 13 17.77 14.48 5.04
N PRO A 14 16.94 14.69 6.08
CA PRO A 14 15.53 15.04 5.90
C PRO A 14 15.26 16.27 5.00
N PRO A 15 16.00 17.39 5.10
CA PRO A 15 15.71 18.58 4.29
C PRO A 15 16.00 18.40 2.79
N ILE A 16 17.01 17.60 2.44
CA ILE A 16 17.34 17.34 1.03
C ILE A 16 16.33 16.35 0.45
N PHE A 17 15.97 15.31 1.21
CA PHE A 17 14.95 14.36 0.81
C PHE A 17 13.60 15.04 0.59
N ASP A 18 13.17 15.90 1.51
CA ASP A 18 11.88 16.61 1.42
C ASP A 18 11.80 17.54 0.19
N ARG A 19 12.87 18.29 -0.10
CA ARG A 19 12.92 19.12 -1.33
C ARG A 19 12.87 18.27 -2.59
N PHE A 20 13.53 17.11 -2.58
CA PHE A 20 13.51 16.18 -3.69
C PHE A 20 12.10 15.61 -3.89
N THR A 21 11.47 15.09 -2.83
CA THR A 21 10.12 14.53 -2.91
C THR A 21 9.10 15.59 -3.30
N ALA A 22 9.14 16.80 -2.74
CA ALA A 22 8.23 17.89 -3.09
C ALA A 22 8.27 18.25 -4.58
N ARG A 23 9.45 18.17 -5.22
CA ARG A 23 9.61 18.43 -6.65
C ARG A 23 8.98 17.36 -7.54
N TRP A 24 9.09 16.09 -7.13
CA TRP A 24 8.67 14.94 -7.94
C TRP A 24 7.26 14.43 -7.62
N ALA A 25 6.79 14.62 -6.39
CA ALA A 25 5.47 14.21 -5.91
C ALA A 25 4.32 14.63 -6.84
N PRO A 26 4.18 15.90 -7.30
CA PRO A 26 3.06 16.27 -8.16
C PRO A 26 3.06 15.51 -9.49
N TRP A 27 4.23 15.23 -10.05
CA TRP A 27 4.36 14.44 -11.28
C TRP A 27 4.01 12.98 -11.06
N CYS A 28 4.45 12.39 -9.94
CA CYS A 28 4.08 11.04 -9.56
C CYS A 28 2.56 10.91 -9.35
N TYR A 29 1.94 11.89 -8.67
CA TYR A 29 0.49 11.92 -8.48
C TYR A 29 -0.27 12.12 -9.78
N ALA A 30 0.19 13.01 -10.66
CA ALA A 30 -0.42 13.20 -11.98
C ALA A 30 -0.34 11.93 -12.82
N LEU A 31 0.83 11.28 -12.87
CA LEU A 31 1.01 10.02 -13.57
C LEU A 31 0.12 8.92 -12.97
N ALA A 32 0.07 8.80 -11.64
CA ALA A 32 -0.80 7.85 -10.96
C ALA A 32 -2.28 8.09 -11.29
N ALA A 33 -2.73 9.34 -11.30
CA ALA A 33 -4.11 9.69 -11.65
C ALA A 33 -4.44 9.33 -13.11
N VAL A 34 -3.52 9.60 -14.04
CA VAL A 34 -3.70 9.23 -15.46
C VAL A 34 -3.76 7.71 -15.62
N LEU A 35 -2.81 6.98 -15.04
CA LEU A 35 -2.77 5.51 -15.13
C LEU A 35 -4.00 4.86 -14.48
N LEU A 36 -4.44 5.38 -13.34
CA LEU A 36 -5.65 4.91 -12.66
C LEU A 36 -6.90 5.20 -13.48
N GLY A 37 -7.02 6.39 -14.08
CA GLY A 37 -8.12 6.73 -14.97
C GLY A 37 -8.18 5.83 -16.21
N VAL A 38 -7.03 5.56 -16.85
CA VAL A 38 -6.94 4.64 -17.98
C VAL A 38 -7.29 3.21 -17.56
N GLY A 39 -6.78 2.74 -16.41
CA GLY A 39 -7.05 1.40 -15.90
C GLY A 39 -8.54 1.19 -15.58
N ILE A 40 -9.18 2.17 -14.93
CA ILE A 40 -10.64 2.13 -14.65
C ILE A 40 -11.43 2.11 -15.96
N TRP A 41 -11.08 2.96 -16.93
CA TRP A 41 -11.75 2.98 -18.23
C TRP A 41 -11.63 1.63 -18.94
N GLN A 42 -10.44 1.03 -18.94
CA GLN A 42 -10.23 -0.29 -19.55
C GLN A 42 -11.06 -1.37 -18.85
N ALA A 43 -11.03 -1.40 -17.51
CA ALA A 43 -11.77 -2.39 -16.73
C ALA A 43 -13.30 -2.28 -16.94
N LEU A 44 -13.84 -1.07 -17.04
CA LEU A 44 -15.28 -0.83 -17.18
C LEU A 44 -15.80 -0.93 -18.61
N PHE A 45 -15.00 -0.59 -19.63
CA PHE A 45 -15.53 -0.42 -21.00
C PHE A 45 -14.77 -1.22 -22.07
N ALA A 46 -13.49 -1.55 -21.87
CA ALA A 46 -12.69 -2.19 -22.90
C ALA A 46 -12.62 -3.72 -22.75
N VAL A 47 -12.60 -4.23 -21.51
CA VAL A 47 -12.47 -5.67 -21.25
C VAL A 47 -13.80 -6.37 -21.52
N PRO A 48 -13.82 -7.40 -22.39
CA PRO A 48 -15.02 -8.21 -22.60
C PRO A 48 -15.36 -9.04 -21.36
N ALA A 49 -16.63 -9.40 -21.21
CA ALA A 49 -17.07 -10.27 -20.13
C ALA A 49 -16.35 -11.62 -20.18
N ASP A 50 -15.99 -12.15 -19.01
CA ASP A 50 -15.39 -13.48 -18.90
C ASP A 50 -16.43 -14.57 -19.20
N TYR A 51 -15.98 -15.69 -19.79
CA TYR A 51 -16.86 -16.79 -20.17
C TYR A 51 -17.57 -17.46 -18.99
N GLN A 52 -16.96 -17.47 -17.80
CA GLN A 52 -17.52 -18.11 -16.60
C GLN A 52 -18.10 -17.08 -15.62
N GLN A 53 -17.40 -15.95 -15.43
CA GLN A 53 -17.73 -14.97 -14.39
C GLN A 53 -18.48 -13.75 -14.93
N GLY A 54 -18.66 -13.64 -16.24
CA GLY A 54 -19.31 -12.50 -16.88
C GLY A 54 -18.62 -11.17 -16.52
N ASP A 55 -19.41 -10.15 -16.23
CA ASP A 55 -18.89 -8.83 -15.84
C ASP A 55 -18.30 -8.78 -14.43
N SER A 56 -18.61 -9.76 -13.56
CA SER A 56 -18.05 -9.82 -12.20
C SER A 56 -16.53 -9.97 -12.22
N PHE A 57 -15.95 -10.56 -13.28
CA PHE A 57 -14.49 -10.65 -13.46
C PHE A 57 -13.79 -9.29 -13.45
N ARG A 58 -14.46 -8.23 -13.94
CA ARG A 58 -13.86 -6.90 -14.11
C ARG A 58 -13.39 -6.29 -12.79
N ILE A 59 -13.98 -6.69 -11.66
CA ILE A 59 -13.55 -6.24 -10.32
C ILE A 59 -12.12 -6.68 -9.99
N LEU A 60 -11.61 -7.77 -10.61
CA LEU A 60 -10.27 -8.29 -10.37
C LEU A 60 -9.18 -7.31 -10.80
N TYR A 61 -9.45 -6.44 -11.77
CA TYR A 61 -8.52 -5.37 -12.17
C TYR A 61 -8.30 -4.31 -11.08
N ILE A 62 -9.17 -4.24 -10.08
CA ILE A 62 -9.01 -3.38 -8.90
C ILE A 62 -8.57 -4.23 -7.70
N HIS A 63 -9.23 -5.37 -7.50
CA HIS A 63 -8.99 -6.24 -6.35
C HIS A 63 -7.56 -6.79 -6.31
N VAL A 64 -7.08 -7.40 -7.41
CA VAL A 64 -5.79 -8.09 -7.43
C VAL A 64 -4.62 -7.11 -7.25
N PRO A 65 -4.57 -5.95 -7.93
CA PRO A 65 -3.53 -4.96 -7.65
C PRO A 65 -3.61 -4.41 -6.23
N SER A 66 -4.81 -4.21 -5.67
CA SER A 66 -4.96 -3.75 -4.28
C SER A 66 -4.42 -4.76 -3.28
N ALA A 67 -4.68 -6.06 -3.49
CA ALA A 67 -4.13 -7.14 -2.67
C ALA A 67 -2.60 -7.21 -2.75
N TRP A 68 -2.04 -7.00 -3.94
CA TRP A 68 -0.58 -6.91 -4.09
C TRP A 68 0.00 -5.69 -3.38
N MET A 69 -0.65 -4.54 -3.49
CA MET A 69 -0.19 -3.30 -2.86
C MET A 69 -0.28 -3.36 -1.33
N SER A 70 -1.32 -4.00 -0.76
CA SER A 70 -1.44 -4.14 0.69
C SER A 70 -0.26 -4.92 1.29
N LEU A 71 0.12 -6.06 0.70
CA LEU A 71 1.29 -6.82 1.13
C LEU A 71 2.61 -6.14 0.79
N PHE A 72 2.74 -5.56 -0.41
CA PHE A 72 3.97 -4.91 -0.84
C PHE A 72 4.35 -3.74 0.09
N VAL A 73 3.37 -2.90 0.43
CA VAL A 73 3.58 -1.77 1.36
C VAL A 73 3.93 -2.28 2.76
N PHE A 74 3.42 -3.45 3.17
CA PHE A 74 3.74 -4.03 4.48
C PHE A 74 5.18 -4.51 4.52
N GLY A 75 5.62 -5.22 3.47
CA GLY A 75 7.01 -5.62 3.31
C GLY A 75 7.95 -4.42 3.25
N LEU A 76 7.56 -3.37 2.53
CA LEU A 76 8.34 -2.12 2.46
C LEU A 76 8.43 -1.42 3.82
N MET A 77 7.33 -1.35 4.56
CA MET A 77 7.29 -0.84 5.94
C MET A 77 8.24 -1.61 6.85
N ALA A 78 8.23 -2.95 6.77
CA ALA A 78 9.15 -3.81 7.53
C ALA A 78 10.62 -3.56 7.17
N VAL A 79 10.93 -3.38 5.87
CA VAL A 79 12.28 -3.02 5.41
C VAL A 79 12.71 -1.66 5.97
N TYR A 80 11.86 -0.63 5.90
CA TYR A 80 12.19 0.68 6.46
C TYR A 80 12.36 0.64 7.99
N ALA A 81 11.51 -0.08 8.70
CA ALA A 81 11.63 -0.28 10.14
C ALA A 81 12.94 -1.01 10.50
N ALA A 82 13.31 -2.05 9.75
CA ALA A 82 14.58 -2.74 9.94
C ALA A 82 15.78 -1.82 9.69
N ILE A 83 15.74 -1.00 8.63
CA ILE A 83 16.81 -0.05 8.33
C ILE A 83 16.95 0.99 9.45
N ALA A 84 15.82 1.54 9.90
CA ALA A 84 15.76 2.47 11.02
C ALA A 84 16.32 1.85 12.31
N LEU A 85 15.97 0.60 12.62
CA LEU A 85 16.42 -0.08 13.83
C LEU A 85 17.92 -0.39 13.82
N ILE A 86 18.44 -0.92 12.71
CA ILE A 86 19.84 -1.39 12.61
C ILE A 86 20.81 -0.21 12.40
N TRP A 87 20.52 0.68 11.45
CA TRP A 87 21.43 1.77 11.06
C TRP A 87 21.05 3.13 11.65
N ARG A 88 19.94 3.23 12.40
CA ARG A 88 19.49 4.48 13.05
C ARG A 88 19.30 5.63 12.06
N ILE A 89 18.84 5.31 10.85
CA ILE A 89 18.55 6.27 9.79
C ILE A 89 17.15 6.86 10.02
N LYS A 90 17.10 8.09 10.54
CA LYS A 90 15.85 8.78 10.93
C LYS A 90 14.81 8.89 9.81
N ILE A 91 15.23 9.08 8.55
CA ILE A 91 14.27 9.19 7.45
C ILE A 91 13.49 7.88 7.24
N CYS A 92 14.10 6.73 7.52
CA CYS A 92 13.43 5.43 7.41
C CYS A 92 12.36 5.24 8.50
N GLU A 93 12.51 5.85 9.68
CA GLU A 93 11.46 5.85 10.71
C GLU A 93 10.21 6.56 10.17
N ILE A 94 10.39 7.74 9.57
CA ILE A 94 9.30 8.53 8.98
C ILE A 94 8.64 7.76 7.82
N LEU A 95 9.44 7.15 6.95
CA LEU A 95 8.93 6.39 5.81
C LEU A 95 8.16 5.13 6.25
N ALA A 96 8.64 4.41 7.26
CA ALA A 96 7.93 3.26 7.81
C ALA A 96 6.54 3.67 8.30
N MET A 97 6.44 4.76 9.06
CA MET A 97 5.15 5.23 9.56
C MET A 97 4.23 5.78 8.46
N ALA A 98 4.80 6.36 7.39
CA ALA A 98 4.03 6.80 6.24
C ALA A 98 3.43 5.63 5.43
N CYS A 99 4.05 4.44 5.46
CA CYS A 99 3.52 3.24 4.81
C CYS A 99 2.22 2.74 5.45
N ALA A 100 2.09 2.83 6.78
CA ALA A 100 0.99 2.22 7.52
C ALA A 100 -0.42 2.63 7.03
N PRO A 101 -0.77 3.93 6.90
CA PRO A 101 -2.10 4.33 6.42
C PRO A 101 -2.33 3.96 4.94
N ILE A 102 -1.28 3.99 4.10
CA ILE A 102 -1.38 3.64 2.67
C ILE A 102 -1.68 2.15 2.53
N GLY A 103 -0.95 1.31 3.25
CA GLY A 103 -1.14 -0.13 3.27
C GLY A 103 -2.52 -0.52 3.80
N ALA A 104 -2.95 0.08 4.92
CA ALA A 104 -4.29 -0.11 5.48
C ALA A 104 -5.40 0.21 4.46
N ALA A 105 -5.27 1.31 3.72
CA ALA A 105 -6.25 1.70 2.72
C ALA A 105 -6.36 0.65 1.60
N PHE A 106 -5.23 0.12 1.10
CA PHE A 106 -5.25 -0.96 0.13
C PHE A 106 -5.86 -2.25 0.70
N THR A 107 -5.54 -2.63 1.94
CA THR A 107 -6.14 -3.80 2.59
C THR A 107 -7.65 -3.67 2.71
N VAL A 108 -8.17 -2.48 3.08
CA VAL A 108 -9.62 -2.23 3.12
C VAL A 108 -10.24 -2.39 1.73
N ILE A 109 -9.63 -1.81 0.70
CA ILE A 109 -10.11 -1.96 -0.68
C ILE A 109 -10.12 -3.44 -1.09
N THR A 110 -9.08 -4.19 -0.77
CA THR A 110 -8.98 -5.63 -1.05
C THR A 110 -10.10 -6.41 -0.38
N LEU A 111 -10.34 -6.20 0.92
CA LEU A 111 -11.39 -6.88 1.67
C LEU A 111 -12.79 -6.56 1.14
N LEU A 112 -13.06 -5.28 0.84
CA LEU A 112 -14.34 -4.86 0.29
C LEU A 112 -14.59 -5.45 -1.10
N THR A 113 -13.62 -5.30 -2.00
CA THR A 113 -13.74 -5.82 -3.38
C THR A 113 -13.77 -7.34 -3.42
N GLY A 114 -13.01 -8.01 -2.54
CA GLY A 114 -13.02 -9.46 -2.40
C GLY A 114 -14.36 -9.97 -1.88
N SER A 115 -14.95 -9.28 -0.91
CA SER A 115 -16.29 -9.60 -0.38
C SER A 115 -17.38 -9.45 -1.45
N ILE A 116 -17.33 -8.36 -2.22
CA ILE A 116 -18.26 -8.10 -3.34
C ILE A 116 -18.14 -9.17 -4.42
N TRP A 117 -16.94 -9.59 -4.76
CA TRP A 117 -16.69 -10.64 -5.75
C TRP A 117 -17.05 -12.04 -5.22
N GLY A 118 -16.86 -12.30 -3.92
CA GLY A 118 -17.18 -13.58 -3.30
C GLY A 118 -18.67 -13.92 -3.33
N LYS A 119 -19.54 -12.91 -3.22
CA LYS A 119 -21.00 -13.12 -3.20
C LYS A 119 -21.54 -13.85 -4.45
N PRO A 120 -21.28 -13.40 -5.69
CA PRO A 120 -21.72 -14.12 -6.88
C PRO A 120 -20.96 -15.42 -7.14
N MET A 121 -19.70 -15.54 -6.68
CA MET A 121 -18.85 -16.69 -6.99
C MET A 121 -19.06 -17.88 -6.06
N TRP A 122 -19.23 -17.63 -4.76
CA TRP A 122 -19.30 -18.67 -3.73
C TRP A 122 -20.58 -18.60 -2.89
N GLY A 123 -21.45 -17.62 -3.16
CA GLY A 123 -22.75 -17.44 -2.48
C GLY A 123 -22.70 -16.66 -1.17
N ALA A 124 -21.51 -16.34 -0.65
CA ALA A 124 -21.28 -15.65 0.61
C ALA A 124 -20.38 -14.42 0.46
N TRP A 125 -20.59 -13.41 1.29
CA TRP A 125 -19.76 -12.20 1.34
C TRP A 125 -18.44 -12.40 2.09
N TRP A 126 -18.39 -13.43 2.93
CA TRP A 126 -17.24 -13.75 3.76
C TRP A 126 -17.16 -15.25 3.93
N ASP A 127 -15.95 -15.75 3.82
CA ASP A 127 -15.57 -17.10 4.21
C ASP A 127 -14.34 -16.99 5.11
N TRP A 128 -14.15 -17.95 6.00
CA TRP A 128 -13.00 -17.99 6.91
C TRP A 128 -11.82 -18.71 6.29
N ASP A 129 -11.68 -18.61 4.98
CA ASP A 129 -10.56 -19.22 4.27
C ASP A 129 -9.24 -18.51 4.66
N PRO A 130 -8.10 -19.19 4.51
CA PRO A 130 -6.80 -18.63 4.90
C PRO A 130 -6.45 -17.32 4.18
N ARG A 131 -6.95 -17.05 2.97
CA ARG A 131 -6.62 -15.82 2.23
C ARG A 131 -7.39 -14.62 2.77
N LEU A 132 -8.71 -14.73 2.92
CA LEU A 132 -9.52 -13.67 3.52
C LEU A 132 -9.10 -13.38 4.97
N THR A 133 -8.86 -14.45 5.73
CA THR A 133 -8.45 -14.31 7.14
C THR A 133 -7.09 -13.65 7.29
N THR A 134 -6.10 -14.01 6.46
CA THR A 134 -4.76 -13.36 6.53
C THR A 134 -4.80 -11.91 6.07
N GLU A 135 -5.61 -11.56 5.07
CA GLU A 135 -5.80 -10.16 4.66
C GLU A 135 -6.48 -9.32 5.76
N LEU A 136 -7.44 -9.90 6.50
CA LEU A 136 -8.04 -9.25 7.67
C LEU A 136 -7.02 -9.04 8.80
N ILE A 137 -6.19 -10.06 9.08
CA ILE A 137 -5.11 -9.94 10.07
C ILE A 137 -4.15 -8.83 9.65
N LEU A 138 -3.79 -8.73 8.36
CA LEU A 138 -2.96 -7.67 7.84
C LEU A 138 -3.56 -6.28 8.11
N LEU A 139 -4.88 -6.12 7.94
CA LEU A 139 -5.56 -4.87 8.28
C LEU A 139 -5.36 -4.51 9.76
N PHE A 140 -5.55 -5.49 10.65
CA PHE A 140 -5.35 -5.27 12.08
C PHE A 140 -3.90 -4.97 12.44
N LEU A 141 -2.93 -5.56 11.76
CA LEU A 141 -1.51 -5.22 11.94
C LEU A 141 -1.25 -3.74 11.58
N TYR A 142 -1.78 -3.27 10.45
CA TYR A 142 -1.65 -1.86 10.10
C TYR A 142 -2.34 -0.93 11.11
N LEU A 143 -3.56 -1.25 11.51
CA LEU A 143 -4.29 -0.47 12.53
C LEU A 143 -3.56 -0.48 13.88
N GLY A 144 -2.94 -1.61 14.25
CA GLY A 144 -2.10 -1.74 15.43
C GLY A 144 -0.89 -0.80 15.39
N VAL A 145 -0.18 -0.75 14.26
CA VAL A 145 0.96 0.17 14.06
C VAL A 145 0.50 1.63 14.13
N ILE A 146 -0.60 1.99 13.46
CA ILE A 146 -1.15 3.35 13.47
C ILE A 146 -1.57 3.75 14.89
N GLY A 147 -2.31 2.87 15.58
CA GLY A 147 -2.80 3.11 16.94
C GLY A 147 -1.67 3.26 17.95
N LEU A 148 -0.66 2.38 17.90
CA LEU A 148 0.50 2.45 18.78
C LEU A 148 1.28 3.75 18.58
N TYR A 149 1.53 4.13 17.33
CA TYR A 149 2.28 5.34 17.00
C TYR A 149 1.54 6.63 17.40
N GLN A 150 0.22 6.62 17.37
CA GLN A 150 -0.59 7.76 17.81
C GLN A 150 -0.78 7.81 19.33
N ALA A 151 -0.68 6.68 20.02
CA ALA A 151 -0.88 6.60 21.47
C ALA A 151 0.32 7.10 22.29
N ILE A 152 1.50 7.21 21.68
CA ILE A 152 2.74 7.59 22.36
C ILE A 152 3.11 9.02 21.97
N ASP A 153 3.05 9.93 22.94
CA ASP A 153 3.34 11.37 22.74
C ASP A 153 4.80 11.61 22.31
N ASP A 154 5.75 10.89 22.90
CA ASP A 154 7.14 10.88 22.46
C ASP A 154 7.30 9.92 21.28
N ARG A 155 7.14 10.44 20.06
CA ARG A 155 7.26 9.69 18.80
C ARG A 155 8.60 8.96 18.61
N ARG A 156 9.62 9.26 19.43
CA ARG A 156 10.89 8.52 19.45
C ARG A 156 10.88 7.27 20.32
N GLN A 157 9.94 7.18 21.26
CA GLN A 157 9.70 6.02 22.12
C GLN A 157 8.62 5.09 21.57
N ALA A 158 7.92 5.53 20.52
CA ALA A 158 6.91 4.79 19.78
C ALA A 158 7.54 3.81 18.78
#